data_AF-A0A7S3LZS3-F1
#
_entry.id   AF-A0A7S3LZS3-F1
#
_cell.length_a   1.000
_cell.length_b   1.000
_cell.length_c   1.000
_cell.angle_alpha   90.00
_cell.angle_beta   90.00
_cell.angle_gamma   90.00
#
_symmetry.space_group_name_H-M   'P 1'
#
loop_
_entity.id
_entity.type
_entity.pdbx_description
1 polymer ?
#
loop_
_entity_poly.entity_id
_entity_poly.type
_entity_poly.pdbx_seq_one_letter_code
_entity_poly.pdbx_strand_id
1 'polypeptide(L)'
;VAELGPGDSFGEVALLLGVVSPVSVVAATDVTLLVMKDEVFLELAEAGGPELRTSLAAPADRYGAGIATLEAQQQEVRSRVKSLLPGWNWVGESDTAVGSAGTLEFDRLMGTVGSELYSRGNVVALGCQRLRVVEHGQCSVARGGRKVREIREGDFFGPEVA
;
A
#
# COMPACT_ATOMS: atom_id res chain seq x y z
N VAL A 1 -6.65 -17.97 0.95
CA VAL A 1 -5.19 -18.14 0.85
C VAL A 1 -4.92 -18.87 -0.45
N ALA A 2 -4.00 -18.39 -1.27
CA ALA A 2 -3.63 -19.03 -2.53
C ALA A 2 -2.14 -19.39 -2.52
N GLU A 3 -1.79 -20.44 -3.24
CA GLU A 3 -0.41 -20.90 -3.41
C GLU A 3 0.12 -20.45 -4.77
N LEU A 4 1.36 -19.96 -4.79
CA LEU A 4 2.08 -19.55 -5.99
C LEU A 4 3.14 -20.61 -6.31
N GLY A 5 3.28 -20.94 -7.59
CA GLY A 5 4.23 -21.91 -8.11
C GLY A 5 5.28 -21.29 -9.05
N PRO A 6 6.21 -22.12 -9.57
CA PRO A 6 7.18 -21.68 -10.56
C PRO A 6 6.52 -21.08 -11.81
N GLY A 7 6.89 -19.86 -12.17
CA GLY A 7 6.36 -19.13 -13.32
C GLY A 7 5.23 -18.15 -13.00
N ASP A 8 4.68 -18.20 -11.78
CA ASP A 8 3.71 -17.20 -11.33
C ASP A 8 4.41 -15.86 -11.00
N SER A 9 3.69 -14.77 -11.25
CA SER A 9 4.09 -13.41 -10.85
C SER A 9 3.17 -12.89 -9.76
N PHE A 10 3.64 -11.88 -9.03
CA PHE A 10 2.83 -11.16 -8.05
C PHE A 10 3.29 -9.70 -7.95
N GLY A 11 2.37 -8.82 -7.53
CA GLY A 11 2.63 -7.39 -7.30
C GLY A 11 2.44 -6.51 -8.53
N GLU A 12 2.20 -7.08 -9.70
CA GLU A 12 2.06 -6.34 -10.96
C GLU A 12 0.88 -5.37 -10.94
N VAL A 13 -0.28 -5.77 -10.39
CA VAL A 13 -1.44 -4.87 -10.32
C VAL A 13 -1.20 -3.73 -9.34
N ALA A 14 -0.53 -4.00 -8.22
CA ALA A 14 -0.16 -2.96 -7.25
C ALA A 14 0.78 -1.93 -7.89
N LEU A 15 1.76 -2.38 -8.69
CA LEU A 15 2.63 -1.50 -9.46
C LEU A 15 1.85 -0.69 -10.52
N LEU A 16 0.99 -1.34 -11.31
CA LEU A 16 0.20 -0.68 -12.36
C LEU A 16 -0.72 0.42 -11.81
N LEU A 17 -1.26 0.21 -10.60
CA LEU A 17 -2.12 1.16 -9.91
C LEU A 17 -1.34 2.18 -9.05
N GLY A 18 -0.02 2.01 -8.91
CA GLY A 18 0.83 2.88 -8.09
C GLY A 18 0.53 2.79 -6.60
N VAL A 19 0.11 1.61 -6.11
CA VAL A 19 -0.36 1.41 -4.73
C VAL A 19 0.43 0.35 -4.00
N VAL A 20 0.31 0.33 -2.67
CA VAL A 20 0.84 -0.75 -1.85
C VAL A 20 -0.02 -1.99 -2.01
N SER A 21 0.60 -3.15 -2.25
CA SER A 21 -0.13 -4.42 -2.29
C SER A 21 -0.70 -4.75 -0.91
N PRO A 22 -2.02 -5.02 -0.79
CA PRO A 22 -2.63 -5.47 0.46
C PRO A 22 -2.36 -6.97 0.72
N VAL A 23 -1.75 -7.67 -0.25
CA VAL A 23 -1.42 -9.09 -0.16
C VAL A 23 0.00 -9.23 0.36
N SER A 24 0.14 -9.97 1.45
CA SER A 24 1.44 -10.44 1.94
C SER A 24 1.81 -11.76 1.24
N VAL A 25 3.01 -11.82 0.67
CA VAL A 25 3.56 -13.05 0.10
C VAL A 25 4.63 -13.57 1.06
N VAL A 26 4.49 -14.82 1.47
CA VAL A 26 5.41 -15.49 2.40
C VAL A 26 5.98 -16.72 1.70
N ALA A 27 7.30 -16.86 1.69
CA ALA A 27 7.95 -18.03 1.13
C ALA A 27 7.65 -19.26 1.99
N ALA A 28 7.02 -20.28 1.40
CA ALA A 28 6.73 -21.54 2.09
C ALA A 28 7.97 -22.47 2.16
N THR A 29 8.90 -22.29 1.23
CA THR A 29 10.19 -22.99 1.14
C THR A 29 11.28 -22.00 0.75
N ASP A 30 12.53 -22.45 0.65
CA ASP A 30 13.57 -21.67 -0.04
C ASP A 30 13.14 -21.40 -1.48
N VAL A 31 13.20 -20.13 -1.90
CA VAL A 31 12.77 -19.67 -3.23
C VAL A 31 13.85 -18.82 -3.88
N THR A 32 13.93 -18.88 -5.21
CA THR A 32 14.71 -17.95 -6.03
C THR A 32 13.74 -17.17 -6.88
N LEU A 33 13.83 -15.83 -6.83
CA LEU A 33 12.94 -14.93 -7.55
C LEU A 33 13.71 -14.13 -8.59
N LEU A 34 13.08 -13.92 -9.75
CA LEU A 34 13.52 -12.92 -10.72
C LEU A 34 12.78 -11.62 -10.39
N VAL A 35 13.54 -10.53 -10.23
CA VAL A 35 13.00 -9.25 -9.78
C VAL A 35 13.25 -8.19 -10.84
N MET A 36 12.22 -7.42 -11.15
CA MET A 36 12.27 -6.24 -12.00
C MET A 36 12.04 -4.99 -11.14
N LYS A 37 12.76 -3.90 -11.44
CA LYS A 37 12.50 -2.60 -10.81
C LYS A 37 11.16 -2.05 -11.29
N ASP A 38 10.47 -1.34 -10.41
CA ASP A 38 9.19 -0.68 -10.67
C ASP A 38 9.24 0.27 -11.87
N GLU A 39 10.24 1.16 -11.93
CA GLU A 39 10.44 2.11 -13.04
C GLU A 39 10.48 1.38 -14.40
N VAL A 40 11.29 0.32 -14.50
CA VAL A 40 11.46 -0.47 -15.72
C VAL A 40 10.17 -1.22 -16.08
N PHE A 41 9.47 -1.75 -15.09
CA PHE A 41 8.19 -2.42 -15.30
C PHE A 41 7.13 -1.46 -15.83
N LEU A 42 7.05 -0.26 -15.27
CA LEU A 42 6.09 0.77 -15.69
C LEU A 42 6.38 1.26 -17.10
N GLU A 43 7.64 1.50 -17.45
CA GLU A 43 8.05 1.83 -18.82
C GLU A 43 7.63 0.74 -19.83
N LEU A 44 7.85 -0.53 -19.47
CA LEU A 44 7.47 -1.68 -20.30
C LEU A 44 5.95 -1.80 -20.45
N ALA A 45 5.19 -1.62 -19.37
CA ALA A 45 3.74 -1.65 -19.39
C ALA A 45 3.13 -0.50 -20.20
N GLU A 46 3.77 0.67 -20.19
CA GLU A 46 3.39 1.81 -21.02
C GLU A 46 3.69 1.55 -22.50
N ALA A 47 4.92 1.10 -22.81
CA ALA A 47 5.35 0.81 -24.18
C ALA A 47 4.55 -0.31 -24.85
N GLY A 48 4.12 -1.33 -24.08
CA GLY A 48 3.33 -2.46 -24.59
C GLY A 48 1.83 -2.18 -24.73
N GLY A 49 1.35 -1.01 -24.29
CA GLY A 49 -0.03 -0.59 -24.45
C GLY A 49 -1.07 -1.40 -23.64
N PRO A 50 -2.37 -1.19 -23.90
CA PRO A 50 -3.47 -1.75 -23.10
C PRO A 50 -3.52 -3.28 -23.08
N GLU A 51 -3.11 -3.93 -24.17
CA GLU A 51 -3.12 -5.38 -24.30
C GLU A 51 -2.14 -6.04 -23.33
N LEU A 52 -0.92 -5.49 -23.23
CA LEU A 52 0.08 -5.97 -22.27
C LEU A 52 -0.35 -5.68 -20.83
N ARG A 53 -0.92 -4.51 -20.55
CA ARG A 53 -1.45 -4.21 -19.21
C ARG A 53 -2.55 -5.19 -18.80
N THR A 54 -3.42 -5.56 -19.74
CA THR A 54 -4.50 -6.54 -19.51
C THR A 54 -3.92 -7.94 -19.26
N SER A 55 -2.94 -8.36 -20.05
CA SER A 55 -2.32 -9.68 -19.87
C SER A 55 -1.50 -9.77 -18.57
N LEU A 56 -0.90 -8.66 -18.13
CA LEU A 56 -0.24 -8.55 -16.83
C LEU A 56 -1.23 -8.55 -15.66
N ALA A 57 -2.43 -7.97 -15.82
CA ALA A 57 -3.43 -7.96 -14.75
C ALA A 57 -4.19 -9.29 -14.61
N ALA A 58 -4.32 -10.07 -15.68
CA ALA A 58 -5.12 -11.30 -15.70
C ALA A 58 -4.68 -12.38 -14.68
N PRO A 59 -3.37 -12.60 -14.39
CA PRO A 59 -2.94 -13.52 -13.34
C PRO A 59 -3.45 -13.14 -11.95
N ALA A 60 -3.53 -11.85 -11.63
CA ALA A 60 -3.95 -11.37 -10.31
C ALA A 60 -5.41 -11.70 -9.98
N ASP A 61 -6.28 -11.76 -10.99
CA ASP A 61 -7.68 -12.17 -10.82
C ASP A 61 -7.80 -13.59 -10.24
N ARG A 62 -6.87 -14.50 -10.59
CA ARG A 62 -6.86 -15.88 -10.09
C ARG A 62 -6.73 -15.96 -8.57
N TYR A 63 -6.14 -14.94 -7.97
CA TYR A 63 -5.84 -14.88 -6.55
C TYR A 63 -6.71 -13.86 -5.80
N GLY A 64 -7.73 -13.30 -6.48
CA GLY A 64 -8.59 -12.26 -5.91
C GLY A 64 -7.88 -10.92 -5.70
N ALA A 65 -6.77 -10.68 -6.39
CA ALA A 65 -5.98 -9.45 -6.33
C ALA A 65 -6.07 -8.62 -7.62
N GLY A 66 -7.15 -8.83 -8.39
CA GLY A 66 -7.45 -8.09 -9.62
C GLY A 66 -7.61 -6.59 -9.42
N ILE A 67 -7.55 -5.84 -10.52
CA ILE A 67 -7.66 -4.36 -10.52
C ILE A 67 -8.89 -3.90 -9.75
N ALA A 68 -10.08 -4.42 -10.09
CA ALA A 68 -11.33 -4.00 -9.46
C ALA A 68 -11.36 -4.30 -7.95
N THR A 69 -10.76 -5.41 -7.51
CA THR A 69 -10.69 -5.76 -6.09
C THR A 69 -9.77 -4.80 -5.34
N LEU A 70 -8.61 -4.47 -5.91
CA LEU A 70 -7.68 -3.54 -5.30
C LEU A 70 -8.24 -2.12 -5.27
N GLU A 71 -8.93 -1.68 -6.31
CA GLU A 71 -9.63 -0.38 -6.32
C GLU A 71 -10.71 -0.30 -5.24
N ALA A 72 -11.51 -1.36 -5.08
CA ALA A 72 -12.52 -1.42 -4.02
C ALA A 72 -11.89 -1.38 -2.62
N GLN A 73 -10.81 -2.12 -2.40
CA GLN A 73 -10.06 -2.10 -1.14
C GLN A 73 -9.43 -0.73 -0.87
N GLN A 74 -8.87 -0.07 -1.88
CA GLN A 74 -8.36 1.29 -1.73
C GLN A 74 -9.47 2.25 -1.31
N GLN A 75 -10.64 2.17 -1.95
CA GLN A 75 -11.75 3.05 -1.60
C GLN A 75 -12.24 2.83 -0.16
N GLU A 76 -12.23 1.58 0.31
CA GLU A 76 -12.53 1.24 1.70
C GLU A 76 -11.48 1.83 2.66
N VAL A 77 -10.18 1.62 2.40
CA VAL A 77 -9.08 2.18 3.20
C VAL A 77 -9.15 3.70 3.22
N ARG A 78 -9.43 4.34 2.08
CA ARG A 78 -9.59 5.80 1.99
C ARG A 78 -10.72 6.29 2.88
N SER A 79 -11.86 5.62 2.84
CA SER A 79 -13.01 5.95 3.68
C SER A 79 -12.69 5.79 5.17
N ARG A 80 -11.88 4.79 5.52
CA ARG A 80 -11.46 4.54 6.90
C ARG A 80 -10.42 5.54 7.41
N VAL A 81 -9.46 5.93 6.58
CA VAL A 81 -8.50 7.00 6.92
C VAL A 81 -9.22 8.32 7.12
N LYS A 82 -10.25 8.62 6.30
CA LYS A 82 -11.13 9.78 6.50
C LYS A 82 -11.82 9.75 7.87
N SER A 83 -12.31 8.59 8.33
CA SER A 83 -12.98 8.48 9.62
C SER A 83 -12.04 8.58 10.82
N LEU A 84 -10.78 8.15 10.68
CA LEU A 84 -9.75 8.25 11.73
C LEU A 84 -9.20 9.67 11.92
N LEU A 85 -9.45 10.56 10.96
CA LEU A 85 -9.00 11.96 11.00
C LEU A 85 -10.19 12.93 10.90
N PRO A 86 -11.15 12.88 11.85
CA PRO A 86 -12.42 13.62 11.76
C PRO A 86 -12.28 15.15 11.92
N GLY A 87 -11.07 15.67 12.17
CA GLY A 87 -10.79 17.10 12.28
C GLY A 87 -9.88 17.64 11.18
N TRP A 88 -9.43 16.80 10.24
CA TRP A 88 -8.67 17.27 9.10
C TRP A 88 -9.64 17.92 8.12
N ASN A 89 -9.46 19.21 7.82
CA ASN A 89 -10.17 19.85 6.73
C ASN A 89 -9.68 19.24 5.43
N TRP A 90 -10.32 18.16 5.00
CA TRP A 90 -10.07 17.53 3.71
C TRP A 90 -10.47 18.51 2.61
N VAL A 91 -9.52 19.33 2.15
CA VAL A 91 -9.76 20.30 1.09
C VAL A 91 -9.95 19.52 -0.21
N GLY A 92 -11.20 19.37 -0.68
CA GLY A 92 -11.46 18.75 -1.98
C GLY A 92 -12.88 18.29 -2.27
N GLU A 93 -13.78 18.23 -1.29
CA GLU A 93 -15.17 17.76 -1.52
C GLU A 93 -16.18 18.89 -1.83
N SER A 94 -15.75 20.15 -1.88
CA SER A 94 -16.61 21.25 -2.31
C SER A 94 -16.74 21.24 -3.84
N ASP A 95 -17.92 20.84 -4.31
CA ASP A 95 -18.38 20.73 -5.71
C ASP A 95 -18.49 22.09 -6.44
N THR A 96 -17.53 22.98 -6.23
CA THR A 96 -17.45 24.28 -6.89
C THR A 96 -16.03 24.51 -7.36
N ALA A 97 -15.84 24.29 -8.66
CA ALA A 97 -14.66 24.68 -9.39
C ALA A 97 -14.26 26.13 -9.06
N VAL A 98 -13.04 26.32 -8.55
CA VAL A 98 -11.96 27.22 -9.03
C VAL A 98 -10.83 27.15 -7.98
N GLY A 99 -9.69 26.51 -8.31
CA GLY A 99 -8.44 26.58 -7.52
C GLY A 99 -7.83 25.22 -7.13
N SER A 100 -7.19 24.58 -8.10
CA SER A 100 -6.75 23.18 -8.14
C SER A 100 -5.44 22.84 -7.38
N ALA A 101 -5.36 23.09 -6.07
CA ALA A 101 -4.20 22.64 -5.27
C ALA A 101 -4.57 21.57 -4.22
N GLY A 102 -5.63 21.81 -3.42
CA GLY A 102 -5.99 20.92 -2.31
C GLY A 102 -6.50 19.54 -2.72
N THR A 103 -7.39 19.46 -3.73
CA THR A 103 -7.94 18.17 -4.20
C THR A 103 -6.86 17.27 -4.81
N LEU A 104 -5.93 17.86 -5.58
CA LEU A 104 -4.79 17.15 -6.17
C LEU A 104 -3.80 16.66 -5.11
N GLU A 105 -3.66 17.38 -4.00
CA GLU A 105 -2.78 17.00 -2.90
C GLU A 105 -3.37 15.85 -2.08
N PHE A 106 -4.69 15.86 -1.87
CA PHE A 106 -5.40 14.76 -1.20
C PHE A 106 -5.45 13.49 -2.07
N ASP A 107 -5.80 13.57 -3.35
CA ASP A 107 -5.79 12.38 -4.23
C ASP A 107 -4.38 11.80 -4.39
N ARG A 108 -3.34 12.66 -4.40
CA ARG A 108 -1.95 12.20 -4.33
C ARG A 108 -1.64 11.53 -3.00
N LEU A 109 -2.03 12.13 -1.87
CA LEU A 109 -1.85 11.53 -0.54
C LEU A 109 -2.55 10.18 -0.48
N MET A 110 -3.82 10.11 -0.88
CA MET A 110 -4.65 8.91 -0.85
C MET A 110 -4.28 7.89 -1.92
N GLY A 111 -3.54 8.27 -2.97
CA GLY A 111 -2.87 7.36 -3.89
C GLY A 111 -1.68 6.64 -3.24
N THR A 112 -1.05 7.26 -2.25
CA THR A 112 0.05 6.64 -1.47
C THR A 112 -0.41 5.90 -0.22
N VAL A 113 -1.68 6.06 0.16
CA VAL A 113 -2.27 5.40 1.33
C VAL A 113 -2.63 3.97 0.96
N GLY A 114 -2.08 3.01 1.69
CA GLY A 114 -2.42 1.59 1.61
C GLY A 114 -2.48 0.97 3.00
N SER A 115 -3.07 -0.23 3.09
CA SER A 115 -3.04 -1.05 4.30
C SER A 115 -1.86 -2.01 4.25
N GLU A 116 -1.14 -2.13 5.36
CA GLU A 116 -0.03 -3.06 5.51
C GLU A 116 -0.31 -3.95 6.73
N LEU A 117 -0.32 -5.28 6.52
CA LEU A 117 -0.55 -6.25 7.58
C LEU A 117 0.78 -6.81 8.07
N TYR A 118 0.96 -6.84 9.39
CA TYR A 118 2.16 -7.37 10.02
C TYR A 118 1.83 -8.51 10.97
N SER A 119 2.57 -9.61 10.85
CA SER A 119 2.53 -10.70 11.83
C SER A 119 3.30 -10.32 13.10
N ARG A 120 2.95 -10.96 14.22
CA ARG A 120 3.64 -10.76 15.49
C ARG A 120 5.13 -11.03 15.35
N GLY A 121 5.96 -10.07 15.77
CA GLY A 121 7.42 -10.17 15.72
C GLY A 121 8.04 -9.58 14.46
N ASN A 122 7.25 -9.28 13.43
CA ASN A 122 7.76 -8.58 12.25
C ASN A 122 8.12 -7.14 12.60
N VAL A 123 9.25 -6.68 12.06
CA VAL A 123 9.65 -5.29 12.16
C VAL A 123 8.79 -4.47 11.20
N VAL A 124 8.03 -3.52 11.75
CA VAL A 124 7.09 -2.69 10.99
C VAL A 124 7.81 -1.60 10.19
N ALA A 125 8.85 -0.98 10.76
CA ALA A 125 9.67 -0.01 10.06
C ALA A 125 11.08 0.13 10.67
N LEU A 126 12.08 0.37 9.81
CA LEU A 126 13.42 0.82 10.18
C LEU A 126 13.72 2.08 9.36
N GLY A 127 14.02 3.21 10.00
CA GLY A 127 14.28 4.47 9.28
C GLY A 127 13.08 4.92 8.43
N CYS A 128 11.88 4.93 9.02
CA CYS A 128 10.63 5.14 8.31
C CYS A 128 10.60 6.48 7.56
N GLN A 129 10.35 6.49 6.25
CA GLN A 129 10.10 7.74 5.49
C GLN A 129 8.61 8.04 5.32
N ARG A 130 7.73 7.20 5.89
CA ARG A 130 6.27 7.30 5.74
C ARG A 130 5.60 7.59 7.08
N LEU A 131 4.51 8.35 7.06
CA LEU A 131 3.60 8.43 8.21
C LEU A 131 2.70 7.19 8.20
N ARG A 132 2.51 6.57 9.36
CA ARG A 132 1.69 5.38 9.54
C ARG A 132 0.71 5.62 10.69
N VAL A 133 -0.49 5.05 10.57
CA VAL A 133 -1.48 4.98 11.66
C VAL A 133 -1.68 3.52 12.04
N VAL A 134 -1.74 3.22 13.32
CA VAL A 134 -2.10 1.88 13.79
C VAL A 134 -3.62 1.76 13.72
N GLU A 135 -4.11 0.98 12.77
CA GLU A 135 -5.55 0.74 12.64
C GLU A 135 -6.04 -0.29 13.65
N HIS A 136 -5.26 -1.35 13.90
CA HIS A 136 -5.59 -2.39 14.88
C HIS A 136 -4.32 -2.96 15.53
N GLY A 137 -4.45 -3.40 16.77
CA GLY A 137 -3.38 -4.04 17.53
C GLY A 137 -2.43 -3.06 18.22
N GLN A 138 -1.19 -3.49 18.43
CA GLN A 138 -0.16 -2.69 19.11
C GLN A 138 1.23 -3.00 18.57
N CYS A 139 2.10 -1.98 18.55
CA CYS A 139 3.50 -2.14 18.22
C CYS A 139 4.38 -1.59 19.35
N SER A 140 5.55 -2.20 19.53
CA SER A 140 6.59 -1.67 20.43
C SER A 140 7.62 -0.91 19.61
N VAL A 141 7.89 0.34 19.99
CA VAL A 141 8.96 1.15 19.41
C VAL A 141 10.23 0.85 20.19
N ALA A 142 11.32 0.54 19.49
CA ALA A 142 12.61 0.27 20.09
C ALA A 142 13.71 1.15 19.47
N ARG A 143 14.62 1.65 20.33
CA ARG A 143 15.79 2.42 19.92
C ARG A 143 17.03 1.84 20.58
N GLY A 144 18.04 1.49 19.77
CA GLY A 144 19.25 0.83 20.27
C GLY A 144 18.97 -0.50 20.99
N GLY A 145 18.00 -1.28 20.50
CA GLY A 145 17.61 -2.57 21.09
C GLY A 145 16.78 -2.48 22.39
N ARG A 146 16.42 -1.28 22.85
CA ARG A 146 15.59 -1.07 24.05
C ARG A 146 14.21 -0.56 23.66
N LYS A 147 13.15 -1.11 24.25
CA LYS A 147 11.78 -0.59 24.08
C LYS A 147 11.71 0.82 24.69
N VAL A 148 11.25 1.79 23.91
CA VAL A 148 11.10 3.20 24.31
C VAL A 148 9.64 3.62 24.42
N ARG A 149 8.75 3.02 23.62
CA ARG A 149 7.33 3.36 23.59
C ARG A 149 6.48 2.18 23.12
N GLU A 150 5.20 2.21 23.46
CA GLU A 150 4.16 1.37 22.86
C GLU A 150 3.21 2.29 22.09
N ILE A 151 2.81 1.85 20.89
CA ILE A 151 1.82 2.50 20.04
C ILE A 151 0.64 1.55 19.83
N ARG A 152 -0.58 2.09 19.88
CA ARG A 152 -1.85 1.35 19.87
C ARG A 152 -2.77 1.90 18.79
N GLU A 153 -3.90 1.23 18.59
CA GLU A 153 -4.97 1.68 17.70
C GLU A 153 -5.27 3.19 17.82
N GLY A 154 -5.21 3.89 16.69
CA GLY A 154 -5.33 5.34 16.57
C GLY A 154 -4.02 6.13 16.68
N ASP A 155 -2.92 5.53 17.15
CA ASP A 155 -1.63 6.22 17.23
C ASP A 155 -0.96 6.34 15.86
N PHE A 156 -0.25 7.46 15.66
CA PHE A 156 0.57 7.71 14.48
C PHE A 156 2.07 7.57 14.78
N PHE A 157 2.84 7.12 13.80
CA PHE A 157 4.32 7.10 13.86
C PHE A 157 4.93 7.28 12.46
N GLY A 158 6.15 7.82 12.40
CA GLY A 158 6.78 8.19 11.12
C GLY A 158 8.22 8.66 11.27
N PRO A 159 8.77 9.38 10.27
CA PRO A 159 10.21 9.71 10.17
C PRO A 159 10.83 10.40 11.40
N GLU A 160 10.05 11.15 12.16
CA GLU A 160 10.55 11.84 13.35
C GLU A 160 10.51 10.99 14.64
N VAL A 161 10.02 9.75 14.57
CA VAL A 161 9.81 8.86 15.73
C VAL A 161 10.93 7.79 15.85
N ALA A 162 11.98 7.85 15.02
CA ALA A 162 13.11 6.90 15.02
C ALA A 162 14.30 7.35 15.90
#